data_AF-A0A1F6I5V9-F1
#
_entry.id   AF-A0A1F6I5V9-F1
#
_cell.length_a   1.000
_cell.length_b   1.000
_cell.length_c   1.000
_cell.angle_alpha   90.00
_cell.angle_beta   90.00
_cell.angle_gamma   90.00
#
_symmetry.space_group_name_H-M   'P 1'
#
loop_
_entity.id
_entity.type
_entity.pdbx_description
1 polymer ?
#
loop_
_entity_poly.entity_id
_entity_poly.type
_entity_poly.pdbx_seq_one_letter_code
_entity_poly.pdbx_strand_id
1 'polypeptide(L)'
;MKQKGFTLIELMIALSIMAVLGTVGIAGFRNYSQIQVLQSAVNDFASVLNTARSRALSQVKPPDICGSADTLDGYGVKISATSENSYSLILVCSGLNESIDKAKTFPKGISFADADNGKFFFFPTLAGGAQTTPMQVTISGYGKGKIVSVNSLGGVSAEPLPTPSPTPTPVPTSTPTPTVTPIPMKRVFITSANYNGNLGGLSGADGKCQQLANSKSFGGIWKAWLSSSETAAGDRLTHAGIAYRLVDGITIIANNWNDLVDGVIINPINKDENGSAKTSYVWTTTNADGTTSFPDFPNEYCNDWNSSLNSLGGRFGWSGSTNAQWTFHVGDGNACGASGLPLYCFEQ
;
A
#
# COMPACT_ATOMS: atom_id res chain seq x y z
N MET A 1 27.97 -52.95 -11.65
CA MET A 1 27.57 -51.54 -11.50
C MET A 1 28.73 -50.80 -10.83
N LYS A 2 29.37 -49.84 -11.50
CA LYS A 2 30.45 -49.05 -10.88
C LYS A 2 29.82 -48.09 -9.87
N GLN A 3 30.01 -48.33 -8.58
CA GLN A 3 29.65 -47.35 -7.55
C GLN A 3 30.57 -46.14 -7.70
N LYS A 4 30.00 -44.98 -8.04
CA LYS A 4 30.73 -43.71 -8.03
C LYS A 4 30.79 -43.24 -6.58
N GLY A 5 31.97 -43.34 -5.96
CA GLY A 5 32.24 -42.76 -4.65
C GLY A 5 32.67 -41.29 -4.77
N PHE A 6 32.34 -40.48 -3.77
CA PHE A 6 32.83 -39.10 -3.66
C PHE A 6 34.31 -39.10 -3.30
N THR A 7 35.08 -38.18 -3.88
CA THR A 7 36.48 -38.02 -3.52
C THR A 7 36.60 -37.27 -2.19
N LEU A 8 37.63 -37.59 -1.41
CA LEU A 8 37.82 -36.98 -0.08
C LEU A 8 37.97 -35.45 -0.18
N ILE A 9 38.59 -34.96 -1.27
CA ILE A 9 38.73 -33.53 -1.56
C ILE A 9 37.38 -32.85 -1.83
N GLU A 10 36.46 -33.53 -2.51
CA GLU A 10 35.13 -33.00 -2.86
C GLU A 10 34.23 -32.88 -1.62
N LEU A 11 34.33 -33.84 -0.70
CA LEU A 11 33.66 -33.76 0.60
C LEU A 11 34.19 -32.58 1.44
N MET A 12 35.49 -32.36 1.46
CA MET A 12 36.10 -31.26 2.21
C MET A 12 35.69 -29.90 1.63
N ILE A 13 35.67 -29.75 0.31
CA ILE A 13 35.23 -28.51 -0.34
C ILE A 13 33.75 -28.25 -0.04
N ALA A 14 32.87 -29.26 -0.16
CA ALA A 14 31.45 -29.11 0.12
C ALA A 14 31.17 -28.70 1.59
N LEU A 15 31.84 -29.33 2.56
CA LEU A 15 31.70 -28.99 3.98
C LEU A 15 32.22 -27.57 4.28
N SER A 16 33.31 -27.15 3.64
CA SER A 16 33.84 -25.80 3.82
C SER A 16 32.88 -24.73 3.28
N ILE A 17 32.27 -24.96 2.11
CA ILE A 17 31.30 -24.03 1.52
C ILE A 17 30.02 -23.97 2.38
N MET A 18 29.52 -25.11 2.86
CA MET A 18 28.36 -25.14 3.75
C MET A 18 28.60 -24.40 5.08
N ALA A 19 29.78 -24.51 5.66
CA ALA A 19 30.14 -23.79 6.88
C ALA A 19 30.17 -22.26 6.66
N VAL A 20 30.73 -21.81 5.53
CA VAL A 20 30.78 -20.38 5.18
C VAL A 20 29.38 -19.83 4.86
N LEU A 21 28.57 -20.56 4.10
CA LEU A 21 27.20 -20.15 3.81
C LEU A 21 26.32 -20.16 5.07
N GLY A 22 26.54 -21.10 5.98
CA GLY A 22 25.82 -21.20 7.25
C GLY A 22 26.06 -19.99 8.16
N THR A 23 27.30 -19.52 8.29
CA THR A 23 27.61 -18.36 9.14
C THR A 23 27.04 -17.06 8.60
N VAL A 24 27.15 -16.82 7.29
CA VAL A 24 26.56 -15.63 6.64
C VAL A 24 25.02 -15.69 6.68
N GLY A 25 24.45 -16.87 6.48
CA GLY A 25 23.00 -17.09 6.52
C GLY A 25 22.38 -16.78 7.88
N ILE A 26 23.00 -17.21 8.99
CA ILE A 26 22.47 -16.96 10.34
C ILE A 26 22.50 -15.47 10.70
N ALA A 27 23.56 -14.74 10.34
CA ALA A 27 23.66 -13.30 10.60
C ALA A 27 22.61 -12.51 9.79
N GLY A 28 22.44 -12.85 8.50
CA GLY A 28 21.40 -12.27 7.64
C GLY A 28 19.99 -12.55 8.14
N PHE A 29 19.73 -13.79 8.58
CA PHE A 29 18.45 -14.19 9.13
C PHE A 29 18.10 -13.46 10.43
N ARG A 30 19.07 -13.24 11.33
CA ARG A 30 18.85 -12.46 12.56
C ARG A 30 18.46 -11.01 12.25
N ASN A 31 19.16 -10.35 11.33
CA ASN A 31 18.83 -8.99 10.91
C ASN A 31 17.45 -8.92 10.22
N TYR A 32 17.15 -9.87 9.34
CA TYR A 32 15.84 -9.98 8.71
C TYR A 32 14.72 -10.18 9.75
N SER A 33 14.91 -11.11 10.69
CA SER A 33 13.96 -11.37 11.78
C SER A 33 13.72 -10.14 12.64
N GLN A 34 14.76 -9.37 12.96
CA GLN A 34 14.64 -8.13 13.74
C GLN A 34 13.83 -7.04 12.99
N ILE A 35 14.04 -6.91 11.68
CA ILE A 35 13.26 -5.99 10.83
C ILE A 35 11.78 -6.42 10.79
N GLN A 36 11.50 -7.72 10.68
CA GLN A 36 10.13 -8.23 10.68
C GLN A 36 9.43 -8.02 12.02
N VAL A 37 10.13 -8.20 13.16
CA VAL A 37 9.55 -7.93 14.49
C VAL A 37 9.18 -6.46 14.65
N LEU A 38 10.05 -5.53 14.21
CA LEU A 38 9.73 -4.09 14.21
C LEU A 38 8.53 -3.77 13.31
N GLN A 39 8.49 -4.32 12.09
CA GLN A 39 7.39 -4.09 11.16
C GLN A 39 6.05 -4.63 11.70
N SER A 40 6.06 -5.83 12.31
CA SER A 40 4.88 -6.41 12.95
C SER A 40 4.37 -5.54 14.09
N ALA A 41 5.28 -5.04 14.96
CA ALA A 41 4.91 -4.18 16.08
C ALA A 41 4.29 -2.85 15.61
N VAL A 42 4.84 -2.25 14.55
CA VAL A 42 4.32 -1.04 13.91
C VAL A 42 2.93 -1.26 13.32
N ASN A 43 2.73 -2.37 12.60
CA ASN A 43 1.43 -2.73 12.03
C ASN A 43 0.39 -3.00 13.13
N ASP A 44 0.78 -3.64 14.23
CA ASP A 44 -0.09 -3.90 15.38
C ASP A 44 -0.56 -2.60 16.04
N PHE A 45 0.35 -1.64 16.26
CA PHE A 45 0.02 -0.33 16.80
C PHE A 45 -0.92 0.44 15.86
N ALA A 46 -0.61 0.46 14.56
CA ALA A 46 -1.45 1.07 13.54
C ALA A 46 -2.84 0.40 13.47
N SER A 47 -2.93 -0.92 13.67
CA SER A 47 -4.21 -1.64 13.73
C SER A 47 -5.04 -1.22 14.94
N VAL A 48 -4.44 -0.95 16.09
CA VAL A 48 -5.17 -0.47 17.28
C VAL A 48 -5.64 0.97 17.08
N LEU A 49 -4.85 1.84 16.44
CA LEU A 49 -5.29 3.17 16.03
C LEU A 49 -6.49 3.12 15.08
N ASN A 50 -6.46 2.24 14.08
CA ASN A 50 -7.58 2.03 13.17
C ASN A 50 -8.81 1.45 13.88
N THR A 51 -8.61 0.59 14.88
CA THR A 51 -9.70 0.07 15.71
C THR A 51 -10.34 1.18 16.54
N ALA A 52 -9.55 2.04 17.18
CA ALA A 52 -10.03 3.21 17.91
C ALA A 52 -10.88 4.11 17.00
N ARG A 53 -10.35 4.45 15.82
CA ARG A 53 -11.05 5.24 14.81
C ARG A 53 -12.37 4.60 14.38
N SER A 54 -12.36 3.31 14.03
CA SER A 54 -13.57 2.59 13.60
C SER A 54 -14.64 2.55 14.71
N ARG A 55 -14.21 2.32 15.96
CA ARG A 55 -15.12 2.31 17.11
C ARG A 55 -15.71 3.69 17.40
N ALA A 56 -14.92 4.76 17.32
CA ALA A 56 -15.40 6.13 17.44
C ALA A 56 -16.44 6.49 16.37
N LEU A 57 -16.24 6.06 15.13
CA LEU A 57 -17.19 6.27 14.03
C LEU A 57 -18.49 5.49 14.22
N SER A 58 -18.38 4.22 14.63
CA SER A 58 -19.55 3.35 14.86
C SER A 58 -20.31 3.67 16.15
N GLN A 59 -19.76 4.55 16.99
CA GLN A 59 -20.28 4.90 18.31
C GLN A 59 -20.58 3.69 19.21
N VAL A 60 -19.85 2.59 19.02
CA VAL A 60 -20.02 1.39 19.85
C VAL A 60 -19.65 1.75 21.29
N LYS A 61 -20.59 1.56 22.22
CA LYS A 61 -20.43 1.87 23.64
C LYS A 61 -20.38 0.59 24.47
N PRO A 62 -19.22 0.19 25.01
CA PRO A 62 -19.10 -0.97 25.88
C PRO A 62 -19.86 -0.71 27.20
N PRO A 63 -20.88 -1.51 27.53
CA PRO A 63 -21.76 -1.25 28.68
C PRO A 63 -21.04 -1.39 30.03
N ASP A 64 -19.92 -2.12 30.07
CA ASP A 64 -19.13 -2.35 31.29
C ASP A 64 -18.16 -1.20 31.61
N ILE A 65 -17.90 -0.29 30.65
CA ILE A 65 -16.90 0.77 30.77
C ILE A 65 -17.55 2.14 30.75
N CYS A 66 -18.55 2.36 29.88
CA CYS A 66 -19.40 3.54 29.93
C CYS A 66 -20.82 3.14 30.30
N GLY A 67 -21.27 3.61 31.46
CA GLY A 67 -22.59 3.32 31.98
C GLY A 67 -23.67 3.88 31.07
N SER A 68 -24.89 3.37 31.18
CA SER A 68 -26.00 3.74 30.28
C SER A 68 -26.29 5.25 30.23
N ALA A 69 -25.97 6.01 31.27
CA ALA A 69 -26.17 7.46 31.37
C ALA A 69 -25.06 8.31 30.70
N ASP A 70 -23.89 7.74 30.42
CA ASP A 70 -22.74 8.51 29.88
C ASP A 70 -22.84 8.69 28.36
N THR A 71 -22.36 9.80 27.80
CA THR A 71 -22.28 9.98 26.34
C THR A 71 -20.90 9.55 25.86
N LEU A 72 -20.81 8.87 24.72
CA LEU A 72 -19.52 8.49 24.15
C LEU A 72 -18.88 9.68 23.43
N ASP A 73 -17.76 10.17 23.95
CA ASP A 73 -17.02 11.28 23.35
C ASP A 73 -16.03 10.79 22.29
N GLY A 74 -15.46 9.61 22.47
CA GLY A 74 -14.59 9.01 21.46
C GLY A 74 -13.75 7.85 21.96
N TYR A 75 -12.83 7.42 21.10
CA TYR A 75 -11.83 6.40 21.38
C TYR A 75 -10.45 6.95 21.04
N GLY A 76 -9.42 6.41 21.67
CA GLY A 76 -8.07 6.75 21.29
C GLY A 76 -7.03 5.74 21.73
N VAL A 77 -5.80 5.95 21.34
CA VAL A 77 -4.66 5.14 21.80
C VAL A 77 -3.73 6.00 22.61
N LYS A 78 -3.52 5.64 23.88
CA LYS A 78 -2.62 6.34 24.78
C LYS A 78 -1.35 5.55 25.00
N ILE A 79 -0.22 6.19 24.77
CA ILE A 79 1.09 5.66 25.12
C ILE A 79 1.26 5.78 26.63
N SER A 80 1.76 4.73 27.27
CA SER A 80 1.98 4.74 28.72
C SER A 80 2.96 5.86 29.11
N ALA A 81 2.62 6.60 30.17
CA ALA A 81 3.50 7.65 30.71
C ALA A 81 4.68 7.08 31.51
N THR A 82 4.59 5.81 31.92
CA THR A 82 5.54 5.16 32.84
C THR A 82 6.33 4.02 32.18
N SER A 83 6.05 3.71 30.91
CA SER A 83 6.73 2.63 30.19
C SER A 83 6.84 2.92 28.69
N GLU A 84 8.04 2.75 28.15
CA GLU A 84 8.37 3.07 26.74
C GLU A 84 7.87 2.03 25.73
N ASN A 85 7.29 0.92 26.20
CA ASN A 85 6.88 -0.19 25.33
C ASN A 85 5.39 -0.55 25.46
N SER A 86 4.61 0.21 26.22
CA SER A 86 3.19 -0.11 26.48
C SER A 86 2.28 1.00 26.00
N TYR A 87 1.12 0.60 25.49
CA TYR A 87 0.08 1.51 25.03
C TYR A 87 -1.29 0.86 25.25
N SER A 88 -2.32 1.69 25.37
CA SER A 88 -3.68 1.22 25.64
C SER A 88 -4.68 1.85 24.70
N LEU A 89 -5.65 1.06 24.26
CA LEU A 89 -6.90 1.56 23.71
C LEU A 89 -7.72 2.14 24.86
N ILE A 90 -8.04 3.42 24.74
CA ILE A 90 -8.79 4.21 25.70
C ILE A 90 -10.17 4.53 25.13
N LEU A 91 -11.16 4.44 25.99
CA LEU A 91 -12.53 4.91 25.79
C LEU A 91 -12.72 6.21 26.59
N VAL A 92 -13.35 7.22 25.98
CA VAL A 92 -13.68 8.49 26.65
C VAL A 92 -15.18 8.73 26.55
N CYS A 93 -15.82 8.93 27.70
CA CYS A 93 -17.23 9.26 27.78
C CYS A 93 -17.46 10.51 28.64
N SER A 94 -18.45 11.31 28.28
CA SER A 94 -18.80 12.56 28.94
C SER A 94 -19.08 12.32 30.42
N GLY A 95 -18.28 12.92 31.30
CA GLY A 95 -18.41 12.78 32.76
C GLY A 95 -17.53 11.70 33.40
N LEU A 96 -16.78 10.93 32.60
CA LEU A 96 -15.76 9.98 33.09
C LEU A 96 -14.35 10.44 32.71
N ASN A 97 -13.36 10.03 33.52
CA ASN A 97 -11.96 10.08 33.12
C ASN A 97 -11.67 9.00 32.05
N GLU A 98 -10.55 9.15 31.35
CA GLU A 98 -10.03 8.14 30.42
C GLU A 98 -10.10 6.72 31.01
N SER A 99 -10.78 5.80 30.32
CA SER A 99 -10.93 4.41 30.77
C SER A 99 -10.20 3.46 29.83
N ILE A 100 -9.43 2.53 30.39
CA ILE A 100 -8.65 1.55 29.62
C ILE A 100 -9.57 0.42 29.17
N ASP A 101 -9.78 0.31 27.86
CA ASP A 101 -10.53 -0.79 27.22
C ASP A 101 -9.59 -1.98 26.97
N LYS A 102 -8.39 -1.72 26.44
CA LYS A 102 -7.39 -2.78 26.22
C LYS A 102 -5.96 -2.28 26.27
N ALA A 103 -5.16 -2.85 27.17
CA ALA A 103 -3.72 -2.63 27.22
C ALA A 103 -2.96 -3.59 26.29
N LYS A 104 -1.89 -3.11 25.67
CA LYS A 104 -0.93 -3.89 24.87
C LYS A 104 0.50 -3.47 25.20
N THR A 105 1.42 -4.41 25.04
CA THR A 105 2.86 -4.17 25.19
C THR A 105 3.58 -4.67 23.95
N PHE A 106 4.55 -3.91 23.48
CA PHE A 106 5.39 -4.33 22.37
C PHE A 106 6.25 -5.54 22.73
N PRO A 107 6.64 -6.35 21.72
CA PRO A 107 7.63 -7.39 21.89
C PRO A 107 8.95 -6.82 22.43
N LYS A 108 9.73 -7.67 23.10
CA LYS A 108 11.05 -7.31 23.63
C LYS A 108 11.92 -6.68 22.54
N GLY A 109 12.62 -5.60 22.88
CA GLY A 109 13.53 -4.88 21.97
C GLY A 109 12.87 -3.85 21.06
N ILE A 110 11.54 -3.66 21.17
CA ILE A 110 10.80 -2.59 20.52
C ILE A 110 10.27 -1.61 21.58
N SER A 111 10.40 -0.31 21.33
CA SER A 111 9.89 0.77 22.17
C SER A 111 9.52 1.99 21.35
N PHE A 112 8.76 2.91 21.94
CA PHE A 112 8.63 4.27 21.44
C PHE A 112 9.96 5.01 21.62
N ALA A 113 10.43 5.70 20.58
CA ALA A 113 11.78 6.28 20.55
C ALA A 113 11.84 7.72 21.10
N ASP A 114 10.70 8.40 21.17
CA ASP A 114 10.59 9.82 21.52
C ASP A 114 10.03 10.01 22.94
N ALA A 115 10.11 11.24 23.50
CA ALA A 115 9.50 11.65 24.77
C ALA A 115 7.95 11.65 24.77
N ASP A 116 7.34 10.83 23.91
CA ASP A 116 5.91 10.69 23.65
C ASP A 116 5.18 9.89 24.74
N ASN A 117 5.80 9.73 25.91
CA ASN A 117 5.21 9.10 27.09
C ASN A 117 3.96 9.88 27.52
N GLY A 118 2.79 9.22 27.50
CA GLY A 118 1.51 9.85 27.80
C GLY A 118 0.79 10.47 26.59
N LYS A 119 1.38 10.42 25.39
CA LYS A 119 0.74 10.91 24.16
C LYS A 119 -0.55 10.16 23.88
N PHE A 120 -1.60 10.91 23.56
CA PHE A 120 -2.93 10.37 23.35
C PHE A 120 -3.47 10.67 21.95
N PHE A 121 -3.54 9.65 21.11
CA PHE A 121 -4.13 9.72 19.77
C PHE A 121 -5.64 9.57 19.88
N PHE A 122 -6.36 10.68 19.93
CA PHE A 122 -7.81 10.68 20.16
C PHE A 122 -8.65 10.90 18.90
N PHE A 123 -9.66 10.06 18.75
CA PHE A 123 -10.66 10.05 17.69
C PHE A 123 -12.04 10.36 18.31
N PRO A 124 -12.52 11.60 18.22
CA PRO A 124 -13.86 11.97 18.66
C PRO A 124 -14.95 11.25 17.86
N THR A 125 -16.11 11.02 18.47
CA THR A 125 -17.30 10.56 17.75
C THR A 125 -17.78 11.63 16.76
N LEU A 126 -18.36 11.20 15.64
CA LEU A 126 -19.03 12.04 14.63
C LEU A 126 -18.18 13.09 13.89
N ALA A 127 -16.93 13.36 14.28
CA ALA A 127 -16.09 14.38 13.63
C ALA A 127 -15.21 13.85 12.48
N GLY A 128 -15.19 12.52 12.24
CA GLY A 128 -14.46 11.90 11.13
C GLY A 128 -12.93 12.04 11.15
N GLY A 129 -12.36 12.81 12.09
CA GLY A 129 -10.95 13.20 12.17
C GLY A 129 -10.32 12.95 13.55
N ALA A 130 -9.02 13.21 13.66
CA ALA A 130 -8.27 13.15 14.92
C ALA A 130 -8.12 14.56 15.53
N GLN A 131 -8.23 14.69 16.85
CA GLN A 131 -8.43 16.01 17.49
C GLN A 131 -7.20 16.93 17.51
N THR A 132 -6.00 16.46 17.12
CA THR A 132 -4.79 17.30 17.00
C THR A 132 -3.91 16.81 15.86
N THR A 133 -3.39 17.72 15.02
CA THR A 133 -2.84 17.36 13.70
C THR A 133 -1.54 18.11 13.38
N PRO A 134 -0.52 17.46 12.81
CA PRO A 134 -0.31 16.02 12.69
C PRO A 134 0.28 15.44 13.99
N MET A 135 -0.21 14.28 14.43
CA MET A 135 0.43 13.51 15.49
C MET A 135 1.25 12.37 14.88
N GLN A 136 2.54 12.33 15.19
CA GLN A 136 3.44 11.25 14.80
C GLN A 136 4.11 10.65 16.02
N VAL A 137 4.46 9.38 15.99
CA VAL A 137 5.30 8.73 17.00
C VAL A 137 6.32 7.84 16.30
N THR A 138 7.56 7.87 16.80
CA THR A 138 8.58 6.95 16.32
C THR A 138 8.56 5.66 17.14
N ILE A 139 8.44 4.52 16.46
CA ILE A 139 8.65 3.19 17.05
C ILE A 139 10.03 2.70 16.60
N SER A 140 10.87 2.33 17.56
CA SER A 140 12.24 1.89 17.32
C SER A 140 12.53 0.52 17.91
N GLY A 141 13.52 -0.15 17.35
CA GLY A 141 14.02 -1.41 17.85
C GLY A 141 15.12 -1.97 16.97
N TYR A 142 16.08 -2.67 17.60
CA TYR A 142 17.19 -3.30 16.90
C TYR A 142 18.02 -2.33 16.00
N GLY A 143 18.14 -1.07 16.41
CA GLY A 143 18.86 -0.03 15.65
C GLY A 143 18.13 0.46 14.40
N LYS A 144 16.83 0.19 14.27
CA LYS A 144 15.94 0.66 13.20
C LYS A 144 14.75 1.42 13.79
N GLY A 145 14.12 2.27 12.98
CA GLY A 145 12.95 3.06 13.39
C GLY A 145 11.93 3.24 12.27
N LYS A 146 10.66 3.36 12.65
CA LYS A 146 9.52 3.69 11.80
C LYS A 146 8.72 4.80 12.47
N ILE A 147 8.25 5.77 11.70
CA ILE A 147 7.32 6.82 12.14
C ILE A 147 5.91 6.33 11.83
N VAL A 148 5.02 6.35 12.83
CA VAL A 148 3.58 6.18 12.64
C VAL A 148 2.92 7.54 12.79
N SER A 149 2.12 7.94 11.81
CA SER A 149 1.42 9.23 11.79
C SER A 149 -0.09 9.05 11.66
N VAL A 150 -0.82 9.99 12.26
CA VAL A 150 -2.28 10.13 12.09
C VAL A 150 -2.56 11.52 11.51
N ASN A 151 -3.19 11.55 10.34
CA ASN A 151 -3.54 12.80 9.68
C ASN A 151 -4.83 13.42 10.23
N SER A 152 -5.18 14.62 9.77
CA SER A 152 -6.38 15.35 10.21
C SER A 152 -7.70 14.64 9.97
N LEU A 153 -7.76 13.77 8.96
CA LEU A 153 -8.90 12.93 8.64
C LEU A 153 -8.89 11.59 9.40
N GLY A 154 -7.99 11.42 10.38
CA GLY A 154 -7.82 10.20 11.15
C GLY A 154 -7.17 9.05 10.36
N GLY A 155 -6.64 9.30 9.16
CA GLY A 155 -5.90 8.32 8.38
C GLY A 155 -4.57 7.99 9.07
N VAL A 156 -4.32 6.69 9.27
CA VAL A 156 -3.11 6.16 9.92
C VAL A 156 -2.11 5.72 8.85
N SER A 157 -0.86 6.19 8.92
CA SER A 157 0.25 5.80 8.04
C SER A 157 1.47 5.38 8.85
N ALA A 158 2.34 4.54 8.28
CA ALA A 158 3.61 4.14 8.87
C ALA A 158 4.74 4.16 7.84
N GLU A 159 5.76 4.99 8.08
CA GLU A 159 6.88 5.25 7.17
C GLU A 159 8.23 4.96 7.85
N PRO A 160 9.30 4.58 7.13
CA PRO A 160 10.63 4.45 7.73
C PRO A 160 11.19 5.78 8.24
N LEU A 161 11.92 5.74 9.37
CA LEU A 161 12.64 6.90 9.89
C LEU A 161 13.62 7.40 8.81
N PRO A 162 13.68 8.72 8.54
CA PRO A 162 14.69 9.25 7.63
C PRO A 162 16.08 8.90 8.18
N THR A 163 16.88 8.19 7.38
CA THR A 163 18.24 7.82 7.76
C THR A 163 19.03 9.11 7.98
N PRO A 164 19.75 9.29 9.11
CA PRO A 164 20.58 10.46 9.30
C PRO A 164 21.61 10.52 8.17
N SER A 165 21.61 11.64 7.45
CA SER A 165 22.65 11.92 6.46
C SER A 165 24.00 11.92 7.19
N PRO A 166 25.00 11.13 6.77
CA PRO A 166 26.27 11.08 7.47
C PRO A 166 26.95 12.45 7.41
N THR A 167 27.33 12.97 8.59
CA THR A 167 28.19 14.16 8.73
C THR A 167 29.45 13.97 7.87
N PRO A 168 29.81 14.93 6.98
CA PRO A 168 30.90 14.75 6.04
C PRO A 168 32.23 14.61 6.79
N THR A 169 32.77 13.40 6.79
CA THR A 169 34.19 13.15 7.05
C THR A 169 34.93 13.39 5.73
N PRO A 170 36.09 14.07 5.70
CA PRO A 170 36.82 14.31 4.45
C PRO A 170 37.32 12.97 3.89
N VAL A 171 36.58 12.43 2.93
CA VAL A 171 36.94 11.26 2.13
C VAL A 171 37.75 11.77 0.93
N PRO A 172 38.87 11.12 0.55
CA PRO A 172 39.63 11.49 -0.64
C PRO A 172 38.71 11.43 -1.87
N THR A 173 38.79 12.49 -2.67
CA THR A 173 37.94 12.79 -3.82
C THR A 173 37.75 11.59 -4.76
N SER A 174 36.66 10.84 -4.58
CA SER A 174 36.11 10.00 -5.64
C SER A 174 35.32 10.90 -6.58
N THR A 175 35.66 10.86 -7.86
CA THR A 175 34.99 11.53 -8.97
C THR A 175 33.46 11.48 -8.81
N PRO A 176 32.73 12.61 -8.93
CA PRO A 176 31.30 12.65 -8.69
C PRO A 176 30.58 11.69 -9.63
N THR A 177 29.84 10.75 -9.06
CA THR A 177 28.79 10.05 -9.81
C THR A 177 27.69 11.08 -10.07
N PRO A 178 27.26 11.32 -11.32
CA PRO A 178 26.28 12.34 -11.63
C PRO A 178 24.97 12.05 -10.89
N THR A 179 24.54 13.00 -10.06
CA THR A 179 23.19 13.02 -9.47
C THR A 179 22.20 13.17 -10.61
N VAL A 180 21.48 12.10 -10.94
CA VAL A 180 20.40 12.14 -11.94
C VAL A 180 19.28 13.00 -11.36
N THR A 181 19.07 14.19 -11.91
CA THR A 181 17.86 14.98 -11.66
C THR A 181 16.64 14.12 -12.02
N PRO A 182 15.69 13.86 -11.09
CA PRO A 182 14.52 13.05 -11.41
C PRO A 182 13.76 13.72 -12.54
N ILE A 183 13.68 13.03 -13.67
CA ILE A 183 12.96 13.50 -14.85
C ILE A 183 11.47 13.53 -14.47
N PRO A 184 10.74 14.66 -14.67
CA PRO A 184 9.33 14.72 -14.35
C PRO A 184 8.56 13.66 -15.14
N MET A 185 7.79 12.82 -14.43
CA MET A 185 7.03 11.71 -15.00
C MET A 185 5.74 11.46 -14.22
N LYS A 186 4.79 10.76 -14.84
CA LYS A 186 3.69 10.06 -14.16
C LYS A 186 3.99 8.57 -14.12
N ARG A 187 3.72 7.91 -13.01
CA ARG A 187 3.96 6.47 -12.87
C ARG A 187 2.69 5.65 -13.09
N VAL A 188 2.89 4.42 -13.56
CA VAL A 188 1.83 3.45 -13.83
C VAL A 188 2.25 2.05 -13.37
N PHE A 189 1.32 1.28 -12.83
CA PHE A 189 1.52 -0.15 -12.55
C PHE A 189 0.22 -0.96 -12.72
N ILE A 190 0.35 -2.27 -12.86
CA ILE A 190 -0.76 -3.24 -12.75
C ILE A 190 -0.86 -3.75 -11.31
N THR A 191 -2.03 -3.89 -10.70
CA THR A 191 -2.10 -4.37 -9.31
C THR A 191 -1.61 -5.82 -9.17
N SER A 192 -0.81 -6.10 -8.15
CA SER A 192 -0.44 -7.49 -7.79
C SER A 192 -1.66 -8.32 -7.36
N ALA A 193 -2.62 -7.68 -6.71
CA ALA A 193 -3.90 -8.27 -6.32
C ALA A 193 -4.89 -8.35 -7.50
N ASN A 194 -5.82 -9.30 -7.42
CA ASN A 194 -6.97 -9.41 -8.31
C ASN A 194 -8.24 -9.00 -7.55
N TYR A 195 -9.17 -8.38 -8.24
CA TYR A 195 -10.43 -7.93 -7.67
C TYR A 195 -11.61 -8.41 -8.50
N ASN A 196 -12.67 -8.87 -7.83
CA ASN A 196 -13.95 -9.09 -8.49
C ASN A 196 -14.54 -7.73 -8.95
N GLY A 197 -15.63 -7.78 -9.70
CA GLY A 197 -16.30 -6.60 -10.26
C GLY A 197 -16.94 -5.69 -9.21
N ASN A 198 -17.09 -6.11 -7.95
CA ASN A 198 -17.59 -5.25 -6.88
C ASN A 198 -16.44 -4.44 -6.28
N LEU A 199 -15.98 -3.44 -7.01
CA LEU A 199 -14.88 -2.57 -6.61
C LEU A 199 -15.34 -1.47 -5.63
N GLY A 200 -16.65 -1.23 -5.53
CA GLY A 200 -17.23 -0.07 -4.83
C GLY A 200 -17.30 1.16 -5.73
N GLY A 201 -17.59 0.96 -7.02
CA GLY A 201 -17.54 1.99 -8.05
C GLY A 201 -16.13 2.44 -8.42
N LEU A 202 -16.05 3.47 -9.27
CA LEU A 202 -14.78 4.08 -9.68
C LEU A 202 -13.95 4.58 -8.48
N SER A 203 -14.63 5.16 -7.47
CA SER A 203 -13.96 5.62 -6.24
C SER A 203 -13.36 4.46 -5.43
N GLY A 204 -14.05 3.33 -5.35
CA GLY A 204 -13.50 2.14 -4.71
C GLY A 204 -12.33 1.53 -5.48
N ALA A 205 -12.35 1.56 -6.82
CA ALA A 205 -11.22 1.17 -7.66
C ALA A 205 -10.00 2.09 -7.44
N ASP A 206 -10.22 3.40 -7.37
CA ASP A 206 -9.17 4.38 -7.04
C ASP A 206 -8.58 4.13 -5.65
N GLY A 207 -9.44 3.84 -4.66
CA GLY A 207 -9.02 3.49 -3.31
C GLY A 207 -8.07 2.29 -3.28
N LYS A 208 -8.32 1.27 -4.11
CA LYS A 208 -7.43 0.09 -4.24
C LYS A 208 -6.08 0.47 -4.83
N CYS A 209 -6.07 1.29 -5.89
CA CYS A 209 -4.84 1.81 -6.49
C CYS A 209 -4.02 2.65 -5.50
N GLN A 210 -4.67 3.58 -4.81
CA GLN A 210 -4.04 4.41 -3.81
C GLN A 210 -3.46 3.57 -2.66
N GLN A 211 -4.16 2.53 -2.21
CA GLN A 211 -3.69 1.68 -1.13
C GLN A 211 -2.39 0.93 -1.49
N LEU A 212 -2.30 0.43 -2.74
CA LEU A 212 -1.10 -0.24 -3.23
C LEU A 212 0.05 0.73 -3.46
N ALA A 213 -0.21 1.91 -4.03
CA ALA A 213 0.80 2.95 -4.18
C ALA A 213 1.36 3.43 -2.82
N ASN A 214 0.48 3.58 -1.82
CA ASN A 214 0.86 3.92 -0.45
C ASN A 214 1.73 2.83 0.17
N SER A 215 1.45 1.55 -0.10
CA SER A 215 2.25 0.41 0.39
C SER A 215 3.70 0.44 -0.10
N LYS A 216 3.98 1.21 -1.16
CA LYS A 216 5.30 1.42 -1.76
C LYS A 216 5.87 2.79 -1.51
N SER A 217 5.15 3.62 -0.75
CA SER A 217 5.52 5.02 -0.50
C SER A 217 5.76 5.77 -1.81
N PHE A 218 5.01 5.45 -2.87
CA PHE A 218 5.14 6.18 -4.12
C PHE A 218 4.73 7.65 -3.96
N GLY A 219 3.85 7.98 -3.00
CA GLY A 219 3.28 9.32 -2.87
C GLY A 219 2.31 9.63 -4.02
N GLY A 220 1.84 10.87 -4.11
CA GLY A 220 0.91 11.27 -5.17
C GLY A 220 -0.51 10.72 -5.00
N ILE A 221 -1.38 11.10 -5.95
CA ILE A 221 -2.76 10.60 -6.04
C ILE A 221 -2.81 9.56 -7.14
N TRP A 222 -3.48 8.43 -6.88
CA TRP A 222 -3.55 7.31 -7.82
C TRP A 222 -5.00 6.96 -8.14
N LYS A 223 -5.29 6.79 -9.42
CA LYS A 223 -6.60 6.38 -9.90
C LYS A 223 -6.48 5.16 -10.80
N ALA A 224 -7.53 4.35 -10.81
CA ALA A 224 -7.62 3.22 -11.73
C ALA A 224 -7.89 3.70 -13.16
N TRP A 225 -7.21 3.14 -14.15
CA TRP A 225 -7.65 3.26 -15.55
C TRP A 225 -8.88 2.37 -15.72
N LEU A 226 -10.05 2.98 -15.51
CA LEU A 226 -11.32 2.28 -15.41
C LEU A 226 -12.45 3.24 -15.78
N SER A 227 -13.36 2.80 -16.64
CA SER A 227 -14.57 3.53 -17.01
C SER A 227 -15.82 2.89 -16.43
N SER A 228 -16.87 3.68 -16.29
CA SER A 228 -18.24 3.27 -15.95
C SER A 228 -19.18 3.62 -17.10
N SER A 229 -20.47 3.32 -16.98
CA SER A 229 -21.46 3.75 -17.97
C SER A 229 -21.60 5.26 -18.10
N GLU A 230 -21.29 6.03 -17.04
CA GLU A 230 -21.46 7.49 -17.01
C GLU A 230 -20.16 8.29 -17.11
N THR A 231 -19.02 7.67 -16.83
CA THR A 231 -17.74 8.38 -16.75
C THR A 231 -16.63 7.55 -17.36
N ALA A 232 -16.00 8.08 -18.41
CA ALA A 232 -14.86 7.47 -19.06
C ALA A 232 -13.56 7.70 -18.25
N ALA A 233 -12.59 6.80 -18.41
CA ALA A 233 -11.27 6.99 -17.81
C ALA A 233 -10.61 8.27 -18.34
N GLY A 234 -10.80 8.57 -19.63
CA GLY A 234 -10.31 9.78 -20.26
C GLY A 234 -10.81 11.08 -19.62
N ASP A 235 -12.02 11.11 -19.10
CA ASP A 235 -12.60 12.32 -18.50
C ASP A 235 -12.14 12.56 -17.05
N ARG A 236 -11.66 11.50 -16.38
CA ARG A 236 -11.41 11.53 -14.93
C ARG A 236 -9.93 11.44 -14.53
N LEU A 237 -9.05 11.10 -15.47
CA LEU A 237 -7.60 11.02 -15.25
C LEU A 237 -6.89 12.30 -15.69
N THR A 238 -5.77 12.64 -15.06
CA THR A 238 -4.94 13.79 -15.46
C THR A 238 -4.32 13.58 -16.85
N HIS A 239 -4.42 14.59 -17.73
CA HIS A 239 -3.79 14.57 -19.05
C HIS A 239 -2.37 15.16 -18.99
N ALA A 240 -1.43 14.37 -18.47
CA ALA A 240 -0.05 14.83 -18.33
C ALA A 240 0.63 15.09 -19.69
N GLY A 241 1.25 16.26 -19.84
CA GLY A 241 2.13 16.60 -20.97
C GLY A 241 3.56 16.02 -20.84
N ILE A 242 3.79 15.19 -19.84
CA ILE A 242 5.05 14.52 -19.50
C ILE A 242 4.88 13.00 -19.63
N ALA A 243 6.00 12.27 -19.67
CA ALA A 243 5.99 10.84 -19.90
C ALA A 243 5.30 10.05 -18.77
N TYR A 244 4.55 9.03 -19.18
CA TYR A 244 4.10 7.93 -18.33
C TYR A 244 5.15 6.82 -18.33
N ARG A 245 5.54 6.36 -17.14
CA ARG A 245 6.54 5.31 -16.95
C ARG A 245 6.05 4.23 -16.00
N LEU A 246 6.59 3.03 -16.14
CA LEU A 246 6.40 2.00 -15.12
C LEU A 246 7.05 2.43 -13.81
N VAL A 247 6.66 1.78 -12.71
CA VAL A 247 7.19 2.03 -11.37
C VAL A 247 8.69 1.71 -11.22
N ASP A 248 9.35 1.15 -12.23
CA ASP A 248 10.81 1.03 -12.30
C ASP A 248 11.53 2.38 -12.56
N GLY A 249 10.77 3.42 -12.92
CA GLY A 249 11.26 4.77 -13.16
C GLY A 249 12.00 4.97 -14.48
N ILE A 250 12.16 3.93 -15.29
CA ILE A 250 12.98 3.95 -16.52
C ILE A 250 12.13 3.61 -17.76
N THR A 251 11.22 2.64 -17.65
CA THR A 251 10.47 2.13 -18.80
C THR A 251 9.32 3.08 -19.15
N ILE A 252 9.41 3.74 -20.30
CA ILE A 252 8.35 4.63 -20.81
C ILE A 252 7.24 3.80 -21.43
N ILE A 253 5.99 4.05 -21.04
CA ILE A 253 4.81 3.45 -21.70
C ILE A 253 4.13 4.45 -22.65
N ALA A 254 4.22 5.75 -22.37
CA ALA A 254 3.79 6.81 -23.28
C ALA A 254 4.56 8.11 -22.99
N ASN A 255 4.79 8.95 -24.00
CA ASN A 255 5.49 10.22 -23.90
C ASN A 255 4.66 11.35 -23.27
N ASN A 256 3.34 11.24 -23.36
CA ASN A 256 2.34 12.16 -22.79
C ASN A 256 0.94 11.53 -22.91
N TRP A 257 -0.10 12.27 -22.55
CA TRP A 257 -1.48 11.79 -22.63
C TRP A 257 -1.92 11.43 -24.04
N ASN A 258 -1.59 12.25 -25.05
CA ASN A 258 -1.99 11.97 -26.43
C ASN A 258 -1.36 10.67 -26.94
N ASP A 259 -0.11 10.40 -26.59
CA ASP A 259 0.60 9.14 -26.90
C ASP A 259 0.03 7.94 -26.10
N LEU A 260 -0.54 8.17 -24.91
CA LEU A 260 -1.19 7.10 -24.14
C LEU A 260 -2.49 6.63 -24.81
N VAL A 261 -3.17 7.53 -25.55
CA VAL A 261 -4.52 7.31 -26.08
C VAL A 261 -4.60 7.26 -27.61
N ASP A 262 -3.48 7.21 -28.33
CA ASP A 262 -3.47 7.18 -29.80
C ASP A 262 -3.77 5.79 -30.41
N GLY A 263 -3.90 4.77 -29.56
CA GLY A 263 -4.10 3.38 -29.95
C GLY A 263 -2.90 2.46 -29.69
N VAL A 264 -1.71 3.00 -29.41
CA VAL A 264 -0.48 2.23 -29.19
C VAL A 264 0.32 2.81 -28.02
N ILE A 265 0.83 1.95 -27.15
CA ILE A 265 1.78 2.31 -26.09
C ILE A 265 3.17 1.74 -26.42
N ILE A 266 4.22 2.41 -25.93
CA ILE A 266 5.62 2.09 -26.26
C ILE A 266 6.05 0.76 -25.63
N ASN A 267 5.65 0.51 -24.38
CA ASN A 267 5.95 -0.70 -23.63
C ASN A 267 4.69 -1.19 -22.89
N PRO A 268 4.56 -2.51 -22.67
CA PRO A 268 3.40 -3.08 -21.96
C PRO A 268 3.36 -2.65 -20.49
N ILE A 269 2.14 -2.52 -19.95
CA ILE A 269 1.91 -2.20 -18.52
C ILE A 269 1.88 -3.49 -17.70
N ASN A 270 3.01 -4.20 -17.65
CA ASN A 270 3.11 -5.54 -17.07
C ASN A 270 3.96 -5.59 -15.79
N LYS A 271 4.15 -4.47 -15.10
CA LYS A 271 4.89 -4.39 -13.84
C LYS A 271 3.96 -4.00 -12.71
N ASP A 272 3.96 -4.82 -11.65
CA ASP A 272 3.16 -4.53 -10.48
C ASP A 272 3.79 -3.50 -9.55
N GLU A 273 3.08 -3.12 -8.48
CA GLU A 273 3.61 -2.14 -7.51
C GLU A 273 4.91 -2.61 -6.82
N ASN A 274 5.25 -3.91 -6.90
CA ASN A 274 6.50 -4.47 -6.40
C ASN A 274 7.62 -4.45 -7.46
N GLY A 275 7.35 -3.99 -8.70
CA GLY A 275 8.25 -4.12 -9.84
C GLY A 275 8.34 -5.54 -10.41
N SER A 276 7.48 -6.45 -9.94
CA SER A 276 7.39 -7.83 -10.44
C SER A 276 6.60 -7.88 -11.73
N ALA A 277 7.00 -8.74 -12.66
CA ALA A 277 6.27 -8.89 -13.92
C ALA A 277 4.94 -9.63 -13.69
N LYS A 278 3.85 -9.08 -14.22
CA LYS A 278 2.51 -9.67 -14.21
C LYS A 278 1.83 -9.50 -15.56
N THR A 279 1.69 -10.60 -16.28
CA THR A 279 0.94 -10.66 -17.55
C THR A 279 -0.42 -11.31 -17.29
N SER A 280 -1.49 -10.54 -17.48
CA SER A 280 -2.87 -10.94 -17.16
C SER A 280 -3.86 -10.08 -17.94
N TYR A 281 -5.11 -10.54 -18.01
CA TYR A 281 -6.24 -9.64 -18.27
C TYR A 281 -6.38 -8.61 -17.13
N VAL A 282 -6.88 -7.42 -17.42
CA VAL A 282 -6.98 -6.29 -16.48
C VAL A 282 -8.32 -5.59 -16.67
N TRP A 283 -9.05 -5.28 -15.59
CA TRP A 283 -10.29 -4.51 -15.74
C TRP A 283 -10.00 -3.10 -16.27
N THR A 284 -10.80 -2.67 -17.24
CA THR A 284 -10.67 -1.34 -17.86
C THR A 284 -12.03 -0.79 -18.27
N THR A 285 -12.78 -1.55 -19.06
CA THR A 285 -13.94 -1.08 -19.84
C THR A 285 -13.69 0.26 -20.53
N THR A 286 -12.48 0.44 -21.04
CA THR A 286 -12.04 1.67 -21.69
C THR A 286 -11.42 1.33 -23.04
N ASN A 287 -11.79 2.08 -24.06
CA ASN A 287 -11.18 2.04 -25.38
C ASN A 287 -9.78 2.65 -25.34
N ALA A 288 -8.98 2.39 -26.37
CA ALA A 288 -7.63 2.93 -26.45
C ALA A 288 -7.60 4.47 -26.51
N ASP A 289 -8.67 5.12 -27.00
CA ASP A 289 -8.82 6.57 -27.00
C ASP A 289 -9.25 7.17 -25.64
N GLY A 290 -9.35 6.35 -24.60
CA GLY A 290 -9.76 6.75 -23.25
C GLY A 290 -11.27 6.82 -23.04
N THR A 291 -12.09 6.60 -24.08
CA THR A 291 -13.55 6.59 -23.97
C THR A 291 -14.06 5.28 -23.35
N THR A 292 -15.27 5.31 -22.81
CA THR A 292 -15.93 4.11 -22.31
C THR A 292 -16.17 3.10 -23.44
N SER A 293 -15.76 1.85 -23.24
CA SER A 293 -16.11 0.76 -24.17
C SER A 293 -17.57 0.34 -23.98
N PHE A 294 -18.32 0.18 -25.08
CA PHE A 294 -19.71 -0.31 -25.09
C PHE A 294 -20.72 0.46 -24.19
N PRO A 295 -20.78 1.81 -24.26
CA PRO A 295 -21.63 2.64 -23.38
C PRO A 295 -23.12 2.24 -23.40
N ASP A 296 -23.58 1.68 -24.52
CA ASP A 296 -24.97 1.24 -24.70
C ASP A 296 -25.27 -0.15 -24.10
N PHE A 297 -24.29 -0.83 -23.51
CA PHE A 297 -24.41 -2.18 -22.94
C PHE A 297 -24.11 -2.17 -21.43
N PRO A 298 -25.08 -1.78 -20.58
CA PRO A 298 -24.86 -1.55 -19.14
C PRO A 298 -24.43 -2.80 -18.35
N ASN A 299 -24.63 -4.00 -18.92
CA ASN A 299 -24.21 -5.26 -18.29
C ASN A 299 -22.70 -5.53 -18.40
N GLU A 300 -21.92 -4.63 -19.01
CA GLU A 300 -20.48 -4.79 -19.26
C GLU A 300 -19.56 -3.96 -18.33
N TYR A 301 -20.13 -3.44 -17.25
CA TYR A 301 -19.43 -2.64 -16.23
C TYR A 301 -19.49 -3.27 -14.85
N CYS A 302 -19.90 -4.53 -14.72
CA CYS A 302 -20.19 -5.13 -13.42
C CYS A 302 -21.16 -4.28 -12.58
N ASN A 303 -22.19 -3.71 -13.23
CA ASN A 303 -23.11 -2.73 -12.63
C ASN A 303 -22.35 -1.54 -12.02
N ASP A 304 -21.61 -0.82 -12.87
CA ASP A 304 -20.68 0.26 -12.51
C ASP A 304 -19.77 -0.10 -11.34
N TRP A 305 -19.23 -1.30 -11.41
CA TRP A 305 -18.30 -1.87 -10.45
C TRP A 305 -18.87 -2.01 -9.04
N ASN A 306 -20.17 -2.27 -8.92
CA ASN A 306 -20.87 -2.53 -7.66
C ASN A 306 -21.39 -3.98 -7.55
N SER A 307 -21.06 -4.85 -8.50
CA SER A 307 -21.56 -6.23 -8.52
C SER A 307 -20.46 -7.25 -8.78
N SER A 308 -20.60 -8.40 -8.11
CA SER A 308 -19.76 -9.58 -8.30
C SER A 308 -20.56 -10.77 -8.85
N LEU A 309 -21.72 -10.51 -9.46
CA LEU A 309 -22.55 -11.56 -10.05
C LEU A 309 -21.89 -12.12 -11.31
N ASN A 310 -21.79 -13.45 -11.40
CA ASN A 310 -21.24 -14.13 -12.59
C ASN A 310 -22.10 -13.94 -13.86
N SER A 311 -23.34 -13.48 -13.71
CA SER A 311 -24.24 -13.16 -14.83
C SER A 311 -23.96 -11.80 -15.46
N LEU A 312 -23.09 -10.98 -14.85
CA LEU A 312 -22.64 -9.70 -15.39
C LEU A 312 -21.21 -9.83 -15.89
N GLY A 313 -20.88 -9.00 -16.88
CA GLY A 313 -19.55 -8.93 -17.47
C GLY A 313 -18.85 -7.61 -17.15
N GLY A 314 -17.52 -7.64 -17.24
CA GLY A 314 -16.68 -6.46 -17.38
C GLY A 314 -15.80 -6.61 -18.61
N ARG A 315 -15.43 -5.50 -19.25
CA ARG A 315 -14.40 -5.51 -20.30
C ARG A 315 -13.03 -5.31 -19.71
N PHE A 316 -12.04 -5.83 -20.41
CA PHE A 316 -10.68 -5.92 -19.93
C PHE A 316 -9.68 -5.64 -21.04
N GLY A 317 -8.49 -5.19 -20.63
CA GLY A 317 -7.30 -5.16 -21.46
C GLY A 317 -6.40 -6.38 -21.20
N TRP A 318 -5.29 -6.46 -21.93
CA TRP A 318 -4.24 -7.45 -21.75
C TRP A 318 -2.91 -6.77 -21.44
N SER A 319 -2.36 -7.02 -20.25
CA SER A 319 -1.17 -6.30 -19.78
C SER A 319 0.11 -6.59 -20.53
N GLY A 320 0.14 -7.66 -21.35
CA GLY A 320 1.26 -7.97 -22.23
C GLY A 320 1.20 -7.27 -23.60
N SER A 321 0.13 -6.55 -23.93
CA SER A 321 -0.06 -5.90 -25.24
C SER A 321 0.45 -4.47 -25.24
N THR A 322 0.84 -4.00 -26.42
CA THR A 322 1.23 -2.61 -26.70
C THR A 322 0.32 -1.92 -27.71
N ASN A 323 -0.51 -2.65 -28.45
CA ASN A 323 -1.57 -2.07 -29.28
C ASN A 323 -2.84 -1.86 -28.43
N ALA A 324 -3.93 -1.41 -29.04
CA ALA A 324 -5.22 -1.15 -28.39
C ALA A 324 -5.72 -2.25 -27.43
N GLN A 325 -5.27 -3.50 -27.60
CA GLN A 325 -5.56 -4.61 -26.70
C GLN A 325 -5.02 -4.42 -25.28
N TRP A 326 -4.07 -3.50 -25.05
CA TRP A 326 -3.54 -3.21 -23.71
C TRP A 326 -4.66 -2.77 -22.76
N THR A 327 -5.67 -2.08 -23.29
CA THR A 327 -6.82 -1.60 -22.55
C THR A 327 -8.14 -2.19 -23.02
N PHE A 328 -8.28 -2.54 -24.30
CA PHE A 328 -9.50 -3.13 -24.84
C PHE A 328 -9.19 -4.40 -25.61
N HIS A 329 -9.22 -5.55 -24.94
CA HIS A 329 -9.00 -6.84 -25.56
C HIS A 329 -10.28 -7.39 -26.21
N VAL A 330 -10.21 -7.83 -27.46
CA VAL A 330 -11.36 -8.41 -28.17
C VAL A 330 -11.62 -9.82 -27.66
N GLY A 331 -12.83 -10.08 -27.17
CA GLY A 331 -13.27 -11.36 -26.62
C GLY A 331 -14.50 -11.17 -25.74
N ASP A 332 -15.11 -12.24 -25.26
CA ASP A 332 -16.24 -12.13 -24.32
C ASP A 332 -15.77 -11.48 -23.01
N GLY A 333 -16.60 -10.60 -22.45
CA GLY A 333 -16.32 -9.94 -21.17
C GLY A 333 -16.09 -10.97 -20.06
N ASN A 334 -15.27 -10.63 -19.07
CA ASN A 334 -14.99 -11.55 -17.97
C ASN A 334 -16.13 -11.44 -16.97
N ALA A 335 -16.52 -12.58 -16.39
CA ALA A 335 -17.54 -12.60 -15.36
C ALA A 335 -17.07 -11.77 -14.15
N CYS A 336 -17.98 -10.96 -13.60
CA CYS A 336 -17.65 -10.07 -12.49
C CYS A 336 -17.37 -10.79 -11.16
N GLY A 337 -17.55 -12.10 -11.07
CA GLY A 337 -17.42 -12.84 -9.82
C GLY A 337 -16.00 -13.25 -9.44
N ALA A 338 -15.89 -14.44 -8.84
CA ALA A 338 -14.80 -14.80 -7.93
C ALA A 338 -13.40 -14.85 -8.56
N SER A 339 -13.29 -15.02 -9.89
CA SER A 339 -11.99 -15.16 -10.56
C SER A 339 -11.17 -13.87 -10.57
N GLY A 340 -11.84 -12.70 -10.59
CA GLY A 340 -11.26 -11.36 -10.44
C GLY A 340 -10.11 -10.97 -11.38
N LEU A 341 -9.99 -9.70 -11.74
CA LEU A 341 -8.86 -9.19 -12.52
C LEU A 341 -8.11 -8.09 -11.76
N PRO A 342 -6.81 -7.90 -12.03
CA PRO A 342 -6.09 -6.73 -11.58
C PRO A 342 -6.63 -5.43 -12.22
N LEU A 343 -6.16 -4.30 -11.70
CA LEU A 343 -6.40 -2.95 -12.23
C LEU A 343 -5.10 -2.36 -12.77
N TYR A 344 -5.17 -1.43 -13.73
CA TYR A 344 -4.06 -0.50 -13.94
C TYR A 344 -4.26 0.72 -13.05
N CYS A 345 -3.18 1.18 -12.42
CA CYS A 345 -3.16 2.32 -11.53
C CYS A 345 -2.24 3.39 -12.08
N PHE A 346 -2.78 4.59 -12.30
CA PHE A 346 -2.09 5.74 -12.87
C PHE A 346 -1.97 6.85 -11.83
N GLU A 347 -0.76 7.40 -11.71
CA GLU A 347 -0.51 8.60 -10.94
C GLU A 347 -1.15 9.83 -11.62
N GLN A 348 -1.83 10.66 -10.82
CA GLN A 348 -2.56 11.85 -11.25
C GLN A 348 -1.70 13.09 -11.17
#